data_AF-A0A1I4F6M3-F1
#
_entry.id   AF-A0A1I4F6M3-F1
#
_cell.length_a   1.000
_cell.length_b   1.000
_cell.length_c   1.000
_cell.angle_alpha   90.00
_cell.angle_beta   90.00
_cell.angle_gamma   90.00
#
_symmetry.space_group_name_H-M   'P 1'
#
loop_
_entity.id
_entity.type
_entity.pdbx_description
1 polymer ?
#
loop_
_entity_poly.entity_id
_entity_poly.type
_entity_poly.pdbx_seq_one_letter_code
_entity_poly.pdbx_strand_id
1 'polypeptide(L)'
;MNLNLDKFLAGWTFRTSKPVYEAGEELTAFVTGTSGSTPVVRIGDTIITLTGTEGHGRLVDRRVRFRVTEFDSQNHEGTGELLSVFEEEE
;
A
#
# COMPACT_ATOMS: atom_id res chain seq x y z
N MET A 1 15.12 8.76 -23.87
CA MET A 1 14.48 7.47 -23.56
C MET A 1 13.45 7.71 -22.46
N ASN A 2 12.16 7.58 -22.74
CA ASN A 2 11.14 7.54 -21.69
C ASN A 2 11.25 6.18 -21.01
N LEU A 3 11.67 6.15 -19.74
CA LEU A 3 11.62 4.94 -18.93
C LEU A 3 10.16 4.61 -18.63
N ASN A 4 9.62 3.60 -19.30
CA ASN A 4 8.36 2.96 -18.90
C ASN A 4 8.62 2.15 -17.61
N LEU A 5 8.49 2.81 -16.47
CA LEU A 5 8.39 2.17 -15.15
C LEU A 5 7.03 1.47 -14.96
N ASP A 6 6.06 1.75 -15.84
CA ASP A 6 4.66 1.33 -15.80
C ASP A 6 4.37 -0.18 -15.95
N LYS A 7 5.37 -1.07 -16.04
CA LYS A 7 5.10 -2.49 -16.40
C LYS A 7 5.80 -3.58 -15.62
N PHE A 8 6.59 -3.27 -14.60
CA PHE A 8 7.43 -4.28 -13.93
C PHE A 8 7.03 -4.67 -12.50
N LEU A 9 5.99 -4.06 -11.92
CA LEU A 9 5.51 -4.43 -10.57
C LEU A 9 4.19 -5.22 -10.58
N ALA A 10 3.70 -5.56 -11.77
CA ALA A 10 2.57 -6.46 -11.97
C ALA A 10 2.97 -7.92 -11.63
N GLY A 11 3.12 -8.21 -10.34
CA GLY A 11 2.67 -9.48 -9.79
C GLY A 11 3.68 -10.56 -9.40
N TRP A 12 5.00 -10.46 -9.65
CA TRP A 12 5.87 -11.62 -9.36
C TRP A 12 7.38 -11.36 -9.26
N THR A 13 7.89 -10.43 -8.47
CA THR A 13 9.35 -10.42 -8.20
C THR A 13 9.62 -9.87 -6.82
N PHE A 14 9.53 -10.75 -5.82
CA PHE A 14 10.60 -11.07 -4.89
C PHE A 14 9.98 -11.82 -3.71
N ARG A 15 10.47 -13.03 -3.43
CA ARG A 15 10.28 -13.70 -2.12
C ARG A 15 11.13 -13.00 -1.04
N THR A 16 11.19 -11.67 -1.09
CA THR A 16 11.83 -10.86 -0.07
C THR A 16 10.77 -10.62 0.99
N SER A 17 11.10 -10.93 2.24
CA SER A 17 10.16 -10.66 3.34
C SER A 17 9.95 -9.16 3.55
N LYS A 18 10.89 -8.31 3.10
CA LYS A 18 10.89 -6.86 3.33
C LYS A 18 10.99 -6.02 2.03
N PRO A 19 9.91 -5.91 1.24
CA PRO A 19 9.92 -5.09 0.03
C PRO A 19 10.17 -3.62 0.36
N VAL A 20 10.81 -2.91 -0.57
CA VAL A 20 11.11 -1.47 -0.51
C VAL A 20 10.36 -0.77 -1.63
N TYR A 21 9.79 0.40 -1.35
CA TYR A 21 8.95 1.16 -2.29
C TYR A 21 9.47 2.57 -2.49
N GLU A 22 9.17 3.15 -3.64
CA GLU A 22 9.50 4.55 -3.95
C GLU A 22 8.30 5.48 -3.79
N ALA A 23 8.56 6.74 -3.42
CA ALA A 23 7.52 7.75 -3.40
C ALA A 23 6.95 7.97 -4.80
N GLY A 24 5.63 7.91 -4.91
CA GLY A 24 4.89 8.01 -6.15
C GLY A 24 4.39 6.66 -6.69
N GLU A 25 4.87 5.54 -6.15
CA GLU A 25 4.49 4.19 -6.57
C GLU A 25 3.05 3.84 -6.15
N GLU A 26 2.27 3.28 -7.07
CA GLU A 26 0.90 2.85 -6.78
C GLU A 26 0.84 1.35 -6.53
N LEU A 27 0.25 0.98 -5.40
CA LEU A 27 0.16 -0.40 -4.93
C LEU A 27 -1.29 -0.79 -4.68
N THR A 28 -1.55 -2.09 -4.74
CA THR A 28 -2.85 -2.66 -4.39
C THR A 28 -2.65 -3.80 -3.42
N ALA A 29 -3.27 -3.71 -2.24
CA ALA A 29 -3.15 -4.70 -1.18
C ALA A 29 -4.37 -4.68 -0.25
N PHE A 30 -4.42 -5.64 0.67
CA PHE A 30 -5.46 -5.71 1.69
C PHE A 30 -5.05 -4.94 2.94
N VAL A 31 -6.00 -4.21 3.52
CA VAL A 31 -5.81 -3.57 4.82
C VAL A 31 -5.85 -4.67 5.89
N THR A 32 -4.73 -4.86 6.57
CA THR A 32 -4.57 -5.94 7.54
C THR A 32 -4.97 -5.55 8.95
N GLY A 33 -5.15 -4.25 9.21
CA GLY A 33 -5.55 -3.76 10.53
C GLY A 33 -5.52 -2.25 10.62
N THR A 34 -5.44 -1.74 11.84
CA THR A 34 -5.28 -0.32 12.14
C THR A 34 -4.13 -0.11 13.12
N SER A 35 -3.37 0.96 12.95
CA SER A 35 -2.46 1.51 13.96
C SER A 35 -3.20 2.65 14.67
N GLY A 36 -3.73 2.36 15.86
CA GLY A 36 -4.69 3.25 16.52
C GLY A 36 -5.98 3.37 15.71
N SER A 37 -6.27 4.58 15.21
CA SER A 37 -7.41 4.88 14.33
C SER A 37 -7.08 4.80 12.84
N THR A 38 -5.80 4.71 12.47
CA THR A 38 -5.37 4.81 11.07
C THR A 38 -5.21 3.42 10.45
N PRO A 39 -5.84 3.12 9.30
CA PRO A 39 -5.71 1.82 8.65
C PRO A 39 -4.30 1.57 8.13
N VAL A 40 -3.85 0.31 8.23
CA VAL A 40 -2.52 -0.12 7.81
C VAL A 40 -2.57 -1.33 6.88
N VAL A 41 -1.72 -1.28 5.87
CA VAL A 41 -1.48 -2.35 4.92
C VAL A 41 -0.15 -3.00 5.26
N ARG A 42 -0.11 -4.34 5.23
CA ARG A 42 1.15 -5.10 5.40
C ARG A 42 1.43 -5.89 4.14
N ILE A 43 2.64 -5.71 3.60
CA ILE A 43 3.12 -6.43 2.42
C ILE A 43 4.43 -7.11 2.82
N GLY A 44 4.36 -8.42 3.08
CA GLY A 44 5.43 -9.10 3.82
C GLY A 44 5.55 -8.51 5.23
N ASP A 45 6.75 -8.08 5.60
CA ASP A 45 7.09 -7.41 6.85
C ASP A 45 6.94 -5.87 6.77
N THR A 46 6.75 -5.34 5.56
CA THR A 46 6.65 -3.90 5.33
C THR A 46 5.28 -3.36 5.73
N ILE A 47 5.27 -2.27 6.50
CA ILE A 47 4.04 -1.64 7.01
C ILE A 47 3.82 -0.31 6.29
N ILE A 48 2.66 -0.15 5.65
CA ILE A 48 2.25 1.12 5.04
C ILE A 48 1.04 1.67 5.78
N THR A 49 1.19 2.88 6.33
CA THR A 49 0.10 3.63 6.97
C THR A 49 -0.67 4.40 5.93
N LEU A 50 -2.00 4.23 5.89
CA LEU A 50 -2.83 4.90 4.91
C LEU A 50 -3.35 6.24 5.42
N THR A 51 -3.19 7.28 4.61
CA THR A 51 -3.76 8.62 4.80
C THR A 51 -4.92 8.84 3.82
N GLY A 52 -5.73 9.87 4.06
CA GLY A 52 -6.90 10.15 3.22
C GLY A 52 -8.05 9.16 3.43
N THR A 53 -8.04 8.41 4.53
CA THR A 53 -9.08 7.41 4.85
C THR A 53 -10.26 8.00 5.61
N GLU A 54 -10.23 9.29 5.91
CA GLU A 54 -11.31 10.01 6.58
C GLU A 54 -12.59 9.93 5.73
N GLY A 55 -13.71 9.58 6.36
CA GLY A 55 -15.00 9.41 5.68
C GLY A 55 -15.20 8.03 5.04
N HIS A 56 -14.18 7.16 5.02
CA HIS A 56 -14.36 5.75 4.72
C HIS A 56 -14.76 4.98 5.99
N GLY A 57 -15.63 3.98 5.84
CA GLY A 57 -16.00 3.08 6.92
C GLY A 57 -14.85 2.14 7.33
N ARG A 58 -15.18 0.99 7.91
CA ARG A 58 -14.16 -0.02 8.24
C ARG A 58 -13.46 -0.50 6.96
N LEU A 59 -12.19 -0.13 6.81
CA LEU A 59 -11.35 -0.56 5.69
C LEU A 59 -10.61 -1.87 5.96
N VAL A 60 -10.54 -2.33 7.21
CA VAL A 60 -9.91 -3.61 7.55
C VAL A 60 -10.58 -4.75 6.77
N ASP A 61 -9.78 -5.67 6.26
CA ASP A 61 -10.15 -6.78 5.38
C ASP A 61 -10.62 -6.35 3.98
N ARG A 62 -10.54 -5.06 3.63
CA ARG A 62 -10.82 -4.55 2.29
C ARG A 62 -9.56 -4.47 1.46
N ARG A 63 -9.71 -4.76 0.17
CA ARG A 63 -8.68 -4.49 -0.83
C ARG A 63 -8.71 -3.02 -1.21
N VAL A 64 -7.57 -2.36 -1.19
CA VAL A 64 -7.42 -0.94 -1.49
C VAL A 64 -6.30 -0.70 -2.48
N ARG A 65 -6.45 0.35 -3.29
CA ARG A 65 -5.38 0.94 -4.09
C ARG A 65 -4.90 2.21 -3.38
N PHE A 66 -3.60 2.34 -3.22
CA PHE A 66 -2.97 3.50 -2.58
C PHE A 66 -1.68 3.86 -3.30
N ARG A 67 -1.27 5.11 -3.15
CA ARG A 67 -0.01 5.63 -3.66
C ARG A 67 0.95 5.87 -2.52
N VAL A 68 2.15 5.30 -2.57
CA VAL A 68 3.20 5.56 -1.58
C VAL A 68 3.61 7.02 -1.68
N THR A 69 3.55 7.74 -0.57
CA THR A 69 3.98 9.14 -0.49
C THR A 69 5.35 9.27 0.14
N GLU A 70 5.68 8.38 1.09
CA GLU A 70 6.96 8.34 1.79
C GLU A 70 7.30 6.90 2.20
N PHE A 71 8.58 6.54 2.18
CA PHE A 71 9.04 5.21 2.57
C PHE A 71 10.41 5.26 3.28
N ASP A 72 10.48 4.63 4.45
CA ASP A 72 11.71 4.39 5.20
C ASP A 72 12.18 2.94 4.99
N SER A 73 13.22 2.80 4.18
CA SER A 73 13.84 1.49 3.88
C SER A 73 14.59 0.86 5.05
N GLN A 74 14.97 1.62 6.08
CA GLN A 74 15.66 1.09 7.26
C GLN A 74 14.67 0.41 8.20
N ASN A 75 13.50 1.02 8.39
CA ASN A 75 12.45 0.51 9.27
C ASN A 75 11.43 -0.37 8.52
N HIS A 76 11.42 -0.34 7.19
CA HIS A 76 10.40 -0.98 6.35
C HIS A 76 9.00 -0.46 6.66
N GLU A 77 8.92 0.86 6.89
CA GLU A 77 7.70 1.57 7.19
C GLU A 77 7.47 2.64 6.12
N GLY A 78 6.22 2.92 5.80
CA GLY A 78 5.89 3.97 4.85
C GLY A 78 4.52 4.56 5.08
N THR A 79 4.25 5.61 4.30
CA THR A 79 2.96 6.28 4.24
C THR A 79 2.42 6.19 2.82
N GLY A 80 1.12 5.95 2.70
CA GLY A 80 0.45 5.91 1.41
C GLY A 80 -0.87 6.66 1.44
N GLU A 81 -1.17 7.38 0.37
CA GLU A 81 -2.46 8.05 0.16
C GLU A 81 -3.45 7.05 -0.45
N LEU A 82 -4.62 6.89 0.19
CA LEU A 82 -5.69 6.06 -0.34
C LEU A 82 -6.23 6.65 -1.65
N LEU A 83 -6.18 5.89 -2.73
CA LEU A 83 -6.72 6.29 -4.03
C LEU A 83 -8.12 5.72 -4.27
N SER A 84 -8.34 4.45 -3.93
CA SER A 84 -9.62 3.77 -4.15
C SER A 84 -9.75 2.55 -3.26
N VAL A 85 -11.00 2.23 -2.89
CA VAL A 85 -11.35 0.97 -2.22
C VAL A 85 -12.00 0.07 -3.25
N PHE A 86 -11.52 -1.17 -3.39
CA PHE A 86 -12.20 -2.13 -4.25
C PHE A 86 -13.47 -2.60 -3.53
N GLU A 87 -14.58 -2.52 -4.23
CA GLU A 87 -15.81 -3.20 -3.84
C GLU A 87 -15.67 -4.65 -4.29
N GLU A 88 -15.84 -5.58 -3.35
CA GLU A 88 -16.07 -6.96 -3.74
C GLU A 88 -17.53 -6.99 -4.22
N GLU A 89 -17.75 -7.24 -5.52
CA GLU A 89 -19.07 -7.62 -6.00
C GLU A 89 -19.42 -8.93 -5.29
N GLU A 90 -20.45 -8.90 -4.42
CA GLU A 90 -21.03 -10.07 -3.73
C GLU A 90 -21.54 -11.13 -4.72
#